data_AF-A0A3R6GQB4-F1
#
_entry.id   AF-A0A3R6GQB4-F1
#
_cell.length_a   1.000
_cell.length_b   1.000
_cell.length_c   1.000
_cell.angle_alpha   90.00
_cell.angle_beta   90.00
_cell.angle_gamma   90.00
#
_symmetry.space_group_name_H-M   'P 1'
#
loop_
_entity.id
_entity.type
_entity.pdbx_description
1 polymer ?
#
loop_
_entity_poly.entity_id
_entity_poly.type
_entity_poly.pdbx_seq_one_letter_code
_entity_poly.pdbx_strand_id
1 'polypeptide(L)'
;MSLFLVACTNKNDKTKVKMEETQEMETAAVLEPDLAQIRSICDLATLECYYHNVAKSTKEKGSGLAHLGEKERKFWIEYTGVVKIGIEMSDVKMDVNGTSVQITIPGAKIFQPEVKTIDVDDYIATSDSWFNKNQITAEEQTQAVNEAQDEMVAAVEKNKTLLAGAQERAKTLIENYITQLGEATGVEYQVIWKYAENGTER
;
A
#
# COMPACT_ATOMS: atom_id res chain seq x y z
N MET A 1 33.86 -10.00 -51.73
CA MET A 1 32.42 -9.87 -51.42
C MET A 1 32.10 -8.39 -51.54
N SER A 2 31.67 -7.98 -52.74
CA SER A 2 31.59 -6.56 -53.15
C SER A 2 30.18 -6.04 -52.90
N LEU A 3 30.08 -4.93 -52.15
CA LEU A 3 28.86 -4.14 -51.99
C LEU A 3 28.42 -3.58 -53.36
N PHE A 4 27.16 -3.78 -53.72
CA PHE A 4 26.50 -3.02 -54.78
C PHE A 4 25.66 -1.90 -54.15
N LEU A 5 26.04 -0.65 -54.42
CA LEU A 5 25.14 0.50 -54.35
C LEU A 5 24.12 0.41 -55.48
N VAL A 6 22.85 0.69 -55.18
CA VAL A 6 21.88 1.13 -56.19
C VAL A 6 21.33 2.48 -55.73
N ALA A 7 21.71 3.50 -56.49
CA ALA A 7 21.10 4.82 -56.46
C ALA A 7 19.86 4.81 -57.36
N CYS A 8 18.79 5.45 -56.92
CA CYS A 8 17.71 5.89 -57.81
C CYS A 8 17.50 7.39 -57.61
N THR A 9 17.90 8.17 -58.60
CA THR A 9 17.46 9.56 -58.83
C THR A 9 16.20 9.54 -59.68
N ASN A 10 15.30 10.50 -59.48
CA ASN A 10 14.41 10.89 -60.57
C ASN A 10 14.06 12.39 -60.54
N LYS A 11 13.84 12.90 -61.76
CA LYS A 11 13.94 14.29 -62.22
C LYS A 11 12.75 15.16 -61.81
N ASN A 12 13.03 16.47 -61.73
CA ASN A 12 12.11 17.60 -61.68
C ASN A 12 10.95 17.50 -62.69
N ASP A 13 9.76 17.93 -62.27
CA ASP A 13 8.91 18.81 -63.08
C ASP A 13 8.22 19.86 -62.20
N LYS A 14 8.18 21.10 -62.69
CA LYS A 14 7.55 22.24 -62.02
C LYS A 14 6.18 22.47 -62.62
N THR A 15 5.12 22.43 -61.82
CA THR A 15 3.90 23.19 -62.12
C THR A 15 3.25 23.67 -60.83
N LYS A 16 3.16 25.00 -60.67
CA LYS A 16 2.39 25.65 -59.60
C LYS A 16 0.90 25.48 -59.90
N VAL A 17 0.13 24.93 -58.96
CA VAL A 17 -1.31 25.17 -58.84
C VAL A 17 -1.62 25.52 -57.37
N LYS A 18 -2.58 26.42 -57.24
CA LYS A 18 -2.94 27.28 -56.12
C LYS A 18 -3.78 26.52 -55.08
N MET A 19 -3.55 26.87 -53.82
CA MET A 19 -4.37 26.74 -52.61
C MET A 19 -5.73 26.03 -52.75
N GLU A 20 -5.92 24.96 -51.97
CA GLU A 20 -7.10 24.80 -51.13
C GLU A 20 -6.68 24.03 -49.87
N GLU A 21 -6.59 24.79 -48.78
CA GLU A 21 -6.27 24.33 -47.45
C GLU A 21 -7.55 23.77 -46.85
N THR A 22 -7.77 22.46 -47.02
CA THR A 22 -8.79 21.75 -46.26
C THR A 22 -8.11 21.19 -45.01
N GLN A 23 -8.03 22.03 -43.99
CA GLN A 23 -7.72 21.59 -42.62
C GLN A 23 -8.90 20.74 -42.14
N GLU A 24 -8.85 19.44 -42.39
CA GLU A 24 -9.44 18.48 -41.47
C GLU A 24 -8.46 18.35 -40.31
N MET A 25 -8.68 19.21 -39.31
CA MET A 25 -8.07 19.08 -37.99
C MET A 25 -8.64 17.79 -37.38
N GLU A 26 -7.98 16.68 -37.67
CA GLU A 26 -8.12 15.45 -36.91
C GLU A 26 -7.81 15.84 -35.47
N THR A 27 -8.86 16.01 -34.67
CA THR A 27 -8.72 16.33 -33.26
C THR A 27 -8.11 15.08 -32.65
N ALA A 28 -6.78 15.05 -32.51
CA ALA A 28 -6.11 14.04 -31.74
C ALA A 28 -6.84 13.98 -30.40
N ALA A 29 -7.52 12.86 -30.15
CA ALA A 29 -8.30 12.69 -28.94
C ALA A 29 -7.36 12.95 -27.76
N VAL A 30 -7.65 13.99 -26.99
CA VAL A 30 -6.90 14.31 -25.77
C VAL A 30 -6.96 13.06 -24.89
N LEU A 31 -5.81 12.43 -24.67
CA LEU A 31 -5.73 11.20 -23.90
C LEU A 31 -5.79 11.55 -22.42
N GLU A 32 -6.98 11.55 -21.86
CA GLU A 32 -7.23 11.88 -20.46
C GLU A 32 -6.63 10.83 -19.49
N PRO A 33 -6.28 11.24 -18.25
CA PRO A 33 -5.88 10.29 -17.21
C PRO A 33 -6.95 9.24 -16.94
N ASP A 34 -6.52 8.01 -16.69
CA ASP A 34 -7.42 6.89 -16.41
C ASP A 34 -7.50 6.59 -14.91
N LEU A 35 -8.74 6.51 -14.39
CA LEU A 35 -8.99 6.18 -12.98
C LEU A 35 -8.49 4.78 -12.64
N ALA A 36 -8.52 3.82 -13.57
CA ALA A 36 -8.02 2.48 -13.29
C ALA A 36 -6.48 2.48 -13.13
N GLN A 37 -5.75 3.29 -13.88
CA GLN A 37 -4.31 3.50 -13.66
C GLN A 37 -4.03 4.15 -12.30
N ILE A 38 -4.78 5.19 -11.93
CA ILE A 38 -4.67 5.83 -10.61
C ILE A 38 -4.91 4.82 -9.47
N ARG A 39 -5.94 3.98 -9.60
CA ARG A 39 -6.23 2.93 -8.61
C ARG A 39 -5.12 1.89 -8.53
N SER A 40 -4.55 1.50 -9.67
CA SER A 40 -3.41 0.59 -9.72
C SER A 40 -2.18 1.22 -9.05
N ILE A 41 -1.96 2.52 -9.21
CA ILE A 41 -0.91 3.26 -8.52
C ILE A 41 -1.14 3.26 -7.01
N CYS A 42 -2.38 3.43 -6.52
CA CYS A 42 -2.67 3.34 -5.09
C CYS A 42 -2.33 1.97 -4.50
N ASP A 43 -2.63 0.88 -5.22
CA ASP A 43 -2.26 -0.47 -4.81
C ASP A 43 -0.73 -0.63 -4.77
N LEU A 44 -0.02 -0.22 -5.83
CA LEU A 44 1.45 -0.25 -5.89
C LEU A 44 2.13 0.68 -4.87
N ALA A 45 1.47 1.76 -4.47
CA ALA A 45 1.95 2.67 -3.45
C ALA A 45 1.86 2.08 -2.05
N THR A 46 1.04 1.03 -1.86
CA THR A 46 0.84 0.36 -0.57
C THR A 46 2.14 -0.28 -0.11
N LEU A 47 2.55 0.08 1.10
CA LEU A 47 3.78 -0.43 1.72
C LEU A 47 3.48 -1.71 2.48
N GLU A 48 4.17 -2.78 2.13
CA GLU A 48 4.21 -4.01 2.93
C GLU A 48 5.37 -3.91 3.93
N CYS A 49 5.04 -3.72 5.20
CA CYS A 49 5.99 -3.48 6.27
C CYS A 49 6.13 -4.73 7.15
N TYR A 50 7.30 -5.35 7.08
CA TYR A 50 7.69 -6.44 7.97
C TYR A 50 8.22 -5.87 9.29
N TYR A 51 7.83 -6.48 10.40
CA TYR A 51 8.34 -6.11 11.70
C TYR A 51 8.58 -7.34 12.56
N HIS A 52 9.59 -7.24 13.41
CA HIS A 52 9.91 -8.24 14.42
C HIS A 52 9.50 -7.70 15.78
N ASN A 53 8.78 -8.50 16.56
CA ASN A 53 8.31 -8.10 17.87
C ASN A 53 8.33 -9.27 18.85
N VAL A 54 8.17 -8.95 20.14
CA VAL A 54 8.11 -9.93 21.22
C VAL A 54 6.76 -9.83 21.89
N ALA A 55 5.93 -10.86 21.74
CA ALA A 55 4.71 -11.02 22.50
C ALA A 55 5.06 -11.34 23.95
N LYS A 56 4.42 -10.67 24.89
CA LYS A 56 4.65 -10.85 26.33
C LYS A 56 3.34 -11.18 26.98
N SER A 57 3.27 -12.29 27.69
CA SER A 57 2.04 -12.67 28.39
C SER A 57 2.35 -13.37 29.71
N THR A 58 1.31 -13.44 30.54
CA THR A 58 1.35 -14.04 31.87
C THR A 58 0.27 -15.11 31.94
N LYS A 59 0.69 -16.36 32.08
CA LYS A 59 -0.19 -17.47 32.43
C LYS A 59 -0.42 -17.45 33.94
N GLU A 60 -1.63 -17.08 34.32
CA GLU A 60 -2.08 -17.14 35.70
C GLU A 60 -2.10 -18.58 36.23
N LYS A 61 -2.01 -18.72 37.56
CA LYS A 61 -2.30 -20.00 38.21
C LYS A 61 -3.79 -20.33 38.07
N GLY A 62 -4.13 -21.60 37.90
CA GLY A 62 -5.51 -22.04 37.92
C GLY A 62 -6.15 -21.92 39.31
N SER A 63 -7.46 -22.17 39.38
CA SER A 63 -8.26 -22.02 40.60
C SER A 63 -8.82 -23.34 41.09
N GLY A 64 -8.68 -23.62 42.40
CA GLY A 64 -9.18 -24.83 43.04
C GLY A 64 -8.07 -25.79 43.50
N LEU A 65 -8.45 -26.90 44.12
CA LEU A 65 -7.50 -27.85 44.72
C LEU A 65 -6.54 -28.48 43.71
N ALA A 66 -6.97 -28.67 42.46
CA ALA A 66 -6.14 -29.22 41.38
C ALA A 66 -4.94 -28.32 41.01
N HIS A 67 -5.05 -27.02 41.26
CA HIS A 67 -4.04 -26.01 40.93
C HIS A 67 -3.18 -25.60 42.13
N LEU A 68 -3.33 -26.30 43.27
CA LEU A 68 -2.54 -26.04 44.46
C LEU A 68 -1.06 -26.30 44.15
N GLY A 69 -0.22 -25.27 44.28
CA GLY A 69 1.21 -25.37 44.00
C GLY A 69 1.63 -24.98 42.59
N GLU A 70 0.69 -24.65 41.72
CA GLU A 70 1.00 -23.99 40.45
C GLU A 70 1.62 -22.61 40.70
N LYS A 71 2.47 -22.19 39.76
CA LYS A 71 3.04 -20.86 39.73
C LYS A 71 2.49 -20.11 38.52
N GLU A 72 2.29 -18.81 38.72
CA GLU A 72 2.16 -17.88 37.60
C GLU A 72 3.43 -17.96 36.74
N ARG A 73 3.26 -17.96 35.41
CA ARG A 73 4.36 -18.05 34.44
C ARG A 73 4.31 -16.85 33.52
N LYS A 74 5.41 -16.10 33.44
CA LYS A 74 5.58 -15.08 32.40
C LYS A 74 6.33 -15.68 31.25
N PHE A 75 5.93 -15.34 30.03
CA PHE A 75 6.57 -15.83 28.83
C PHE A 75 6.67 -14.78 27.74
N TRP A 76 7.67 -14.96 26.89
CA TRP A 76 8.05 -14.11 25.78
C TRP A 76 8.24 -14.95 24.53
N ILE A 77 7.58 -14.57 23.46
CA ILE A 77 7.63 -15.26 22.17
C ILE A 77 7.99 -14.24 21.11
N GLU A 78 9.03 -14.53 20.34
CA GLU A 78 9.38 -13.73 19.18
C GLU A 78 8.45 -14.07 18.02
N TYR A 79 8.02 -13.05 17.28
CA TYR A 79 7.22 -13.24 16.09
C TYR A 79 7.56 -12.19 15.03
N THR A 80 7.29 -12.55 13.78
CA THR A 80 7.35 -11.61 12.66
C THR A 80 5.94 -11.37 12.16
N GLY A 81 5.52 -10.12 12.17
CA GLY A 81 4.27 -9.68 11.57
C GLY A 81 4.52 -8.90 10.29
N VAL A 82 3.49 -8.82 9.47
CA VAL A 82 3.44 -7.94 8.32
C VAL A 82 2.18 -7.09 8.39
N VAL A 83 2.32 -5.82 8.05
CA VAL A 83 1.19 -4.91 7.87
C VAL A 83 1.30 -4.21 6.52
N LYS A 84 0.17 -4.05 5.84
CA LYS A 84 0.10 -3.26 4.62
C LYS A 84 -0.46 -1.88 4.96
N ILE A 85 0.20 -0.81 4.51
CA ILE A 85 -0.23 0.57 4.79
C ILE A 85 -0.36 1.31 3.47
N GLY A 86 -1.55 1.84 3.18
CA GLY A 86 -1.80 2.49 1.90
C GLY A 86 -3.21 3.10 1.77
N ILE A 87 -3.57 3.41 0.53
CA ILE A 87 -4.84 4.06 0.17
C ILE A 87 -5.84 3.01 -0.33
N GLU A 88 -7.07 3.05 0.18
CA GLU A 88 -8.13 2.21 -0.36
C GLU A 88 -8.48 2.67 -1.78
N MET A 89 -8.10 1.87 -2.78
CA MET A 89 -8.24 2.25 -4.19
C MET A 89 -9.71 2.42 -4.61
N SER A 90 -10.64 1.68 -3.98
CA SER A 90 -12.07 1.81 -4.28
C SER A 90 -12.62 3.18 -3.91
N ASP A 91 -12.00 3.84 -2.93
CA ASP A 91 -12.46 5.10 -2.36
C ASP A 91 -11.87 6.32 -3.08
N VAL A 92 -10.88 6.10 -3.97
CA VAL A 92 -10.32 7.13 -4.84
C VAL A 92 -11.31 7.46 -5.96
N LYS A 93 -11.54 8.76 -6.15
CA LYS A 93 -12.42 9.31 -7.19
C LYS A 93 -11.66 10.32 -8.03
N MET A 94 -12.05 10.42 -9.30
CA MET A 94 -11.49 11.38 -10.24
C MET A 94 -12.62 12.01 -11.06
N ASP A 95 -12.51 13.32 -11.29
CA ASP A 95 -13.34 14.09 -12.21
C ASP A 95 -12.41 14.86 -13.16
N VAL A 96 -12.64 14.73 -14.46
CA VAL A 96 -11.82 15.36 -15.50
C VAL A 96 -12.68 16.37 -16.25
N ASN A 97 -12.19 17.61 -16.35
CA ASN A 97 -12.82 18.68 -17.11
C ASN A 97 -11.75 19.38 -17.95
N GLY A 98 -11.60 18.93 -19.21
CA GLY A 98 -10.53 19.38 -20.08
C GLY A 98 -9.16 19.01 -19.52
N THR A 99 -8.35 20.01 -19.18
CA THR A 99 -7.03 19.80 -18.57
C THR A 99 -7.06 19.81 -17.04
N SER A 100 -8.22 20.10 -16.42
CA SER A 100 -8.37 20.07 -14.96
C SER A 100 -8.69 18.64 -14.50
N VAL A 101 -7.86 18.10 -13.62
CA VAL A 101 -7.98 16.74 -13.09
C VAL A 101 -8.18 16.83 -11.57
N GLN A 102 -9.42 16.68 -11.12
CA GLN A 102 -9.73 16.71 -9.69
C GLN A 102 -9.72 15.31 -9.11
N ILE A 103 -8.84 15.06 -8.13
CA ILE A 103 -8.67 13.76 -7.49
C ILE A 103 -9.11 13.84 -6.04
N THR A 104 -10.05 12.99 -5.64
CA THR A 104 -10.41 12.80 -4.24
C THR A 104 -9.67 11.59 -3.69
N ILE A 105 -8.79 11.82 -2.72
CA ILE A 105 -7.97 10.79 -2.08
C ILE A 105 -8.39 10.63 -0.60
N PRO A 106 -8.66 9.41 -0.13
CA PRO A 106 -8.96 9.16 1.27
C PRO A 106 -7.69 9.16 2.12
N GLY A 107 -7.83 9.19 3.44
CA GLY A 107 -6.72 8.91 4.36
C GLY A 107 -6.18 7.50 4.16
N ALA A 108 -4.88 7.31 4.42
CA ALA A 108 -4.30 5.97 4.42
C ALA A 108 -4.78 5.17 5.63
N LYS A 109 -4.83 3.85 5.47
CA LYS A 109 -5.19 2.90 6.51
C LYS A 109 -4.28 1.68 6.47
N ILE A 110 -4.40 0.86 7.51
CA ILE A 110 -3.76 -0.44 7.55
C ILE A 110 -4.69 -1.45 6.88
N PHE A 111 -4.12 -2.35 6.08
CA PHE A 111 -4.79 -3.50 5.51
C PHE A 111 -4.19 -4.78 6.09
N GLN A 112 -5.06 -5.75 6.36
CA GLN A 112 -4.70 -7.17 6.55
C GLN A 112 -3.44 -7.39 7.41
N PRO A 113 -3.48 -7.07 8.71
CA PRO A 113 -2.40 -7.49 9.61
C PRO A 113 -2.30 -9.01 9.63
N GLU A 114 -1.09 -9.54 9.45
CA GLU A 114 -0.84 -10.97 9.39
C GLU A 114 0.42 -11.33 10.19
N VAL A 115 0.31 -12.37 11.01
CA VAL A 115 1.46 -13.01 11.66
C VAL A 115 2.06 -14.01 10.68
N LYS A 116 3.29 -13.78 10.23
CA LYS A 116 3.96 -14.64 9.25
C LYS A 116 4.65 -15.85 9.89
N THR A 117 5.29 -15.62 11.02
CA THR A 117 6.07 -16.66 11.70
C THR A 117 5.94 -16.51 13.21
N ILE A 118 5.68 -17.64 13.86
CA ILE A 118 5.79 -17.84 15.30
C ILE A 118 6.64 -19.11 15.49
N ASP A 119 7.64 -19.05 16.36
CA ASP A 119 8.31 -20.26 16.82
C ASP A 119 7.70 -20.66 18.17
N VAL A 120 6.76 -21.59 18.12
CA VAL A 120 6.03 -22.06 19.31
C VAL A 120 6.88 -22.96 20.22
N ASP A 121 7.98 -23.48 19.69
CA ASP A 121 8.92 -24.32 20.42
C ASP A 121 10.05 -23.48 21.03
N ASP A 122 10.32 -22.28 20.49
CA ASP A 122 11.32 -21.33 20.98
C ASP A 122 10.69 -20.11 21.69
N TYR A 123 10.32 -20.32 22.96
CA TYR A 123 9.86 -19.25 23.84
C TYR A 123 10.64 -19.21 25.15
N ILE A 124 10.83 -18.01 25.68
CA ILE A 124 11.44 -17.80 26.99
C ILE A 124 10.33 -17.74 28.03
N ALA A 125 10.48 -18.44 29.15
CA ALA A 125 9.53 -18.36 30.26
C ALA A 125 10.20 -18.38 31.63
N THR A 126 9.53 -17.82 32.63
CA THR A 126 9.94 -17.94 34.04
C THR A 126 9.93 -19.40 34.49
N SER A 127 10.58 -19.73 35.61
CA SER A 127 10.63 -21.11 36.10
C SER A 127 9.26 -21.65 36.51
N ASP A 128 9.04 -22.94 36.26
CA ASP A 128 7.83 -23.64 36.69
C ASP A 128 7.94 -24.13 38.15
N SER A 129 6.81 -24.59 38.68
CA SER A 129 6.79 -25.43 39.87
C SER A 129 7.33 -26.83 39.55
N TRP A 130 8.02 -27.44 40.52
CA TRP A 130 8.59 -28.79 40.38
C TRP A 130 7.57 -29.89 40.70
N PHE A 131 6.45 -29.57 41.35
CA PHE A 131 5.47 -30.53 41.85
C PHE A 131 4.06 -30.37 41.27
N ASN A 132 3.67 -29.18 40.80
CA ASN A 132 2.43 -28.97 40.06
C ASN A 132 2.64 -27.95 38.93
N LYS A 133 2.80 -28.45 37.70
CA LYS A 133 3.26 -27.65 36.55
C LYS A 133 2.14 -26.80 35.98
N ASN A 134 2.47 -25.55 35.67
CA ASN A 134 1.60 -24.67 34.90
C ASN A 134 2.20 -24.49 33.49
N GLN A 135 2.06 -25.51 32.64
CA GLN A 135 2.70 -25.53 31.31
C GLN A 135 2.02 -24.56 30.36
N ILE A 136 2.79 -23.72 29.67
CA ILE A 136 2.26 -22.81 28.64
C ILE A 136 1.90 -23.62 27.40
N THR A 137 0.68 -23.47 26.90
CA THR A 137 0.17 -24.23 25.74
C THR A 137 0.33 -23.44 24.44
N ALA A 138 0.31 -24.13 23.29
CA ALA A 138 0.41 -23.48 21.98
C ALA A 138 -0.75 -22.48 21.74
N GLU A 139 -1.93 -22.75 22.29
CA GLU A 139 -3.07 -21.83 22.22
C GLU A 139 -2.80 -20.52 22.96
N GLU A 140 -2.21 -20.60 24.16
CA GLU A 140 -1.84 -19.41 24.94
C GLU A 140 -0.74 -18.59 24.28
N GLN A 141 0.21 -19.28 23.62
CA GLN A 141 1.25 -18.63 22.81
C GLN A 141 0.64 -17.89 21.62
N THR A 142 -0.26 -18.56 20.89
CA THR A 142 -0.97 -17.97 19.74
C THR A 142 -1.81 -16.77 20.18
N GLN A 143 -2.52 -16.88 21.31
CA GLN A 143 -3.28 -15.78 21.88
C GLN A 143 -2.39 -14.58 22.21
N ALA A 144 -1.26 -14.79 22.89
CA ALA A 144 -0.33 -13.72 23.23
C ALA A 144 0.20 -12.99 21.99
N VAL A 145 0.49 -13.72 20.91
CA VAL A 145 0.95 -13.12 19.66
C VAL A 145 -0.16 -12.31 18.97
N ASN A 146 -1.40 -12.83 18.93
CA ASN A 146 -2.54 -12.11 18.39
C ASN A 146 -2.83 -10.81 19.17
N GLU A 147 -2.79 -10.87 20.50
CA GLU A 147 -2.95 -9.68 21.35
C GLU A 147 -1.85 -8.64 21.09
N ALA A 148 -0.59 -9.07 20.99
CA ALA A 148 0.52 -8.18 20.66
C ALA A 148 0.43 -7.60 19.24
N GLN A 149 -0.12 -8.35 18.28
CA GLN A 149 -0.41 -7.90 16.91
C GLN A 149 -1.48 -6.80 16.93
N ASP A 150 -2.58 -7.01 17.66
CA ASP A 150 -3.67 -6.04 17.79
C ASP A 150 -3.20 -4.73 18.44
N GLU A 151 -2.39 -4.81 19.48
CA GLU A 151 -1.78 -3.64 20.12
C GLU A 151 -0.89 -2.85 19.15
N MET A 152 -0.08 -3.55 18.35
CA MET A 152 0.79 -2.94 17.35
C MET A 152 -0.05 -2.26 16.26
N VAL A 153 -1.08 -2.93 15.74
CA VAL A 153 -2.03 -2.35 14.76
C VAL A 153 -2.66 -1.08 15.32
N ALA A 154 -3.19 -1.13 16.54
CA ALA A 154 -3.81 0.04 17.19
C ALA A 154 -2.81 1.19 17.40
N ALA A 155 -1.53 0.91 17.62
CA ALA A 155 -0.49 1.93 17.72
C ALA A 155 -0.19 2.59 16.36
N VAL A 156 -0.16 1.80 15.27
CA VAL A 156 0.04 2.28 13.91
C VAL A 156 -1.16 3.10 13.43
N GLU A 157 -2.39 2.68 13.72
CA GLU A 157 -3.61 3.43 13.39
C GLU A 157 -3.64 4.81 14.05
N LYS A 158 -3.08 4.93 15.26
CA LYS A 158 -2.94 6.20 15.97
C LYS A 158 -1.77 7.05 15.46
N ASN A 159 -0.85 6.47 14.68
CA ASN A 159 0.30 7.17 14.14
C ASN A 159 -0.07 7.96 12.88
N LYS A 160 -0.62 9.15 13.10
CA LYS A 160 -1.03 10.07 12.01
C LYS A 160 0.09 10.43 11.05
N THR A 161 1.34 10.54 11.53
CA THR A 161 2.50 10.87 10.69
C THR A 161 2.79 9.75 9.69
N LEU A 162 2.73 8.50 10.14
CA LEU A 162 2.95 7.34 9.29
C LEU A 162 1.84 7.21 8.23
N LEU A 163 0.57 7.37 8.63
CA LEU A 163 -0.55 7.33 7.69
C LEU A 163 -0.53 8.49 6.69
N ALA A 164 -0.20 9.72 7.15
CA ALA A 164 -0.03 10.86 6.25
C ALA A 164 1.12 10.64 5.26
N GLY A 165 2.22 10.01 5.69
CA GLY A 165 3.34 9.63 4.81
C GLY A 165 2.92 8.64 3.73
N ALA A 166 2.09 7.65 4.05
CA ALA A 166 1.55 6.70 3.07
C ALA A 166 0.61 7.37 2.07
N GLN A 167 -0.23 8.30 2.52
CA GLN A 167 -1.09 9.10 1.63
C GLN A 167 -0.27 10.00 0.68
N GLU A 168 0.75 10.69 1.19
CA GLU A 168 1.61 11.56 0.38
C GLU A 168 2.40 10.76 -0.66
N ARG A 169 2.82 9.54 -0.33
CA ARG A 169 3.46 8.63 -1.28
C ARG A 169 2.54 8.29 -2.45
N ALA A 170 1.28 7.93 -2.18
CA ALA A 170 0.31 7.64 -3.24
C ALA A 170 0.03 8.88 -4.09
N LYS A 171 -0.16 10.04 -3.45
CA LYS A 171 -0.34 11.34 -4.10
C LYS A 171 0.80 11.66 -5.07
N THR A 172 2.05 11.52 -4.62
CA THR A 172 3.25 11.77 -5.44
C THR A 172 3.30 10.86 -6.66
N LEU A 173 2.98 9.57 -6.51
CA LEU A 173 3.00 8.62 -7.62
C LEU A 173 1.90 8.92 -8.65
N ILE A 174 0.74 9.37 -8.20
CA ILE A 174 -0.36 9.80 -9.08
C ILE A 174 0.01 11.08 -9.83
N GLU A 175 0.59 12.07 -9.15
CA GLU A 175 1.11 13.30 -9.77
C GLU A 175 2.14 13.00 -10.85
N ASN A 176 3.08 12.10 -10.56
CA ASN A 176 4.10 11.68 -11.52
C ASN A 176 3.50 10.99 -12.75
N TYR A 177 2.47 10.17 -12.57
CA TYR A 177 1.75 9.54 -13.68
C TYR A 177 1.07 10.57 -14.58
N ILE A 178 0.30 11.50 -13.99
CA ILE A 178 -0.44 12.52 -14.75
C ILE A 178 0.53 13.47 -15.46
N THR A 179 1.64 13.82 -14.81
CA THR A 179 2.70 14.64 -15.42
C THR A 179 3.31 13.94 -16.62
N GLN A 180 3.71 12.67 -16.48
CA GLN A 180 4.28 11.88 -17.60
C GLN A 180 3.28 11.70 -18.75
N LEU A 181 1.99 11.52 -18.44
CA LEU A 181 0.94 11.45 -19.45
C LEU A 181 0.82 12.77 -20.21
N GLY A 182 0.85 13.90 -19.50
CA GLY A 182 0.82 15.23 -20.09
C GLY A 182 2.02 15.49 -21.00
N GLU A 183 3.23 15.15 -20.55
CA GLU A 183 4.47 15.26 -21.34
C GLU A 183 4.41 14.42 -22.61
N ALA A 184 3.89 13.19 -22.52
CA ALA A 184 3.77 12.28 -23.66
C ALA A 184 2.73 12.71 -24.70
N THR A 185 1.72 13.47 -24.27
CA THR A 185 0.58 13.88 -25.11
C THR A 185 0.63 15.34 -25.53
N GLY A 186 1.56 16.13 -24.98
CA GLY A 186 1.64 17.57 -25.18
C GLY A 186 0.52 18.35 -24.48
N VAL A 187 -0.08 17.78 -23.43
CA VAL A 187 -1.20 18.37 -22.67
C VAL A 187 -0.73 18.75 -21.28
N GLU A 188 -0.95 20.00 -20.87
CA GLU A 188 -0.61 20.46 -19.52
C GLU A 188 -1.79 20.24 -18.57
N TYR A 189 -1.80 19.11 -17.86
CA TYR A 189 -2.81 18.81 -16.84
C TYR A 189 -2.58 19.57 -15.54
N GLN A 190 -3.66 20.05 -14.92
CA GLN A 190 -3.66 20.67 -13.60
C GLN A 190 -4.36 19.76 -12.60
N VAL A 191 -3.60 19.22 -11.64
CA VAL A 191 -4.15 18.33 -10.61
C VAL A 191 -4.69 19.15 -9.45
N ILE A 192 -5.96 18.91 -9.09
CA ILE A 192 -6.63 19.52 -7.94
C ILE A 192 -6.94 18.43 -6.93
N TRP A 193 -6.36 18.55 -5.73
CA TRP A 193 -6.58 17.59 -4.66
C TRP A 193 -7.80 17.93 -3.82
N LYS A 194 -8.62 16.90 -3.57
CA LYS A 194 -9.63 16.86 -2.51
C LYS A 194 -9.29 15.73 -1.56
N TYR A 195 -9.40 16.01 -0.27
CA TYR A 195 -9.19 15.00 0.76
C TYR A 195 -10.57 14.57 1.25
N ALA A 196 -10.85 13.27 1.19
CA ALA A 196 -12.05 12.77 1.84
C ALA A 196 -11.91 13.01 3.35
N GLU A 197 -12.94 13.56 3.99
CA GLU A 197 -12.93 13.62 5.45
C GLU A 197 -12.80 12.19 5.96
N ASN A 198 -11.78 11.95 6.79
CA ASN A 198 -11.62 10.65 7.45
C ASN A 198 -12.94 10.35 8.14
N GLY A 199 -13.62 9.29 7.71
CA GLY A 199 -14.85 8.82 8.32
C GLY A 199 -14.59 8.36 9.74
N THR A 200 -14.47 9.30 10.67
CA THR A 200 -14.89 9.11 12.06
C THR A 200 -16.37 9.44 12.12
N GLU A 201 -17.19 8.53 11.60
CA GLU A 201 -18.58 8.44 12.02
C GLU A 201 -18.83 7.05 12.63
N ARG A 202 -19.04 7.12 13.95
CA ARG A 202 -19.62 6.16 14.91
C ARG A 202 -18.66 5.27 15.68
#